data_AF-A0A957V677-F1
#
_entry.id   AF-A0A957V677-F1
#
_cell.length_a   1.000
_cell.length_b   1.000
_cell.length_c   1.000
_cell.angle_alpha   90.00
_cell.angle_beta   90.00
_cell.angle_gamma   90.00
#
_symmetry.space_group_name_H-M   'P 1'
#
loop_
_entity.id
_entity.type
_entity.pdbx_description
1 polymer ?
#
loop_
_entity_poly.entity_id
_entity_poly.type
_entity_poly.pdbx_seq_one_letter_code
_entity_poly.pdbx_strand_id
1 'polypeptide(L)' 'AGPHWGTGRALLIMGVAVAGLAVMSEFLVGSLEAVTETFGLSEFFVGIILVPIIGNVAEHLVAVQVA' A
#
# COMPACT_ATOMS: atom_id res chain seq x y z
N ALA A 1 -6.79 6.71 -26.53
CA ALA A 1 -7.79 7.01 -25.48
C ALA A 1 -8.16 5.70 -24.82
N GLY A 2 -7.84 5.52 -23.53
CA GLY A 2 -8.23 4.31 -22.79
C GLY A 2 -9.75 4.26 -22.59
N PRO A 3 -10.33 3.09 -22.30
CA PRO A 3 -11.78 2.97 -22.06
C PRO A 3 -12.20 3.90 -20.92
N HIS A 4 -13.18 4.76 -21.22
CA HIS A 4 -13.69 5.77 -20.31
C HIS A 4 -14.70 5.07 -19.40
N TRP A 5 -14.35 4.84 -18.14
CA TRP A 5 -15.29 4.23 -17.22
C TRP A 5 -16.36 5.25 -16.83
N GLY A 6 -17.63 4.84 -16.85
CA GLY A 6 -18.69 5.68 -16.32
C GLY A 6 -18.45 5.98 -14.83
N THR A 7 -18.83 7.18 -14.38
CA THR A 7 -18.56 7.68 -13.02
C THR A 7 -18.97 6.69 -11.93
N GLY A 8 -20.12 6.01 -12.09
CA GLY A 8 -20.58 4.99 -11.13
C GLY A 8 -19.66 3.78 -11.01
N ARG A 9 -19.12 3.29 -12.14
CA ARG A 9 -18.18 2.16 -12.15
C ARG A 9 -16.83 2.57 -11.54
N ALA A 10 -16.36 3.78 -11.83
CA ALA A 10 -15.13 4.33 -11.26
C ALA A 10 -15.23 4.46 -9.73
N LEU A 11 -16.33 5.03 -9.23
CA LEU A 11 -16.57 5.17 -7.78
C LEU A 11 -16.71 3.82 -7.08
N LEU A 12 -17.39 2.84 -7.69
CA LEU A 12 -17.50 1.50 -7.13
C LEU A 12 -16.13 0.86 -6.97
N ILE A 13 -15.32 0.86 -8.03
CA ILE A 13 -14.00 0.24 -8.01
C ILE A 13 -13.07 0.97 -7.03
N MET A 14 -13.13 2.30 -6.99
CA MET A 14 -12.39 3.09 -6.00
C MET A 14 -12.79 2.71 -4.57
N GLY A 15 -14.09 2.62 -4.28
CA GLY A 15 -14.58 2.24 -2.95
C GLY A 15 -14.12 0.84 -2.54
N VAL A 16 -14.21 -0.14 -3.46
CA VAL A 16 -13.73 -1.51 -3.21
C VAL A 16 -12.21 -1.53 -3.01
N ALA A 17 -11.44 -0.78 -3.80
CA ALA A 17 -9.99 -0.70 -3.66
C ALA A 17 -9.59 -0.08 -2.30
N VAL A 18 -10.27 0.99 -1.87
CA VAL A 18 -10.04 1.62 -0.56
C VAL A 18 -10.38 0.66 0.58
N ALA A 19 -11.49 -0.06 0.49
CA ALA A 19 -11.85 -1.06 1.50
C ALA A 19 -10.82 -2.21 1.55
N GLY A 20 -10.35 -2.68 0.40
CA GLY A 20 -9.28 -3.67 0.31
C GLY A 20 -7.98 -3.16 0.91
N LEU A 21 -7.61 -1.91 0.65
CA LEU A 21 -6.42 -1.28 1.23
C LEU A 21 -6.51 -1.19 2.76
N ALA A 22 -7.68 -0.86 3.31
CA ALA A 22 -7.89 -0.83 4.76
C ALA A 22 -7.63 -2.20 5.40
N VAL A 23 -8.16 -3.28 4.82
CA VAL A 23 -7.93 -4.65 5.31
C VAL A 23 -6.44 -5.03 5.20
N MET A 24 -5.79 -4.70 4.09
CA MET A 24 -4.36 -4.96 3.91
C MET A 24 -3.50 -4.16 4.90
N SER A 25 -3.92 -2.95 5.28
CA SER A 25 -3.22 -2.14 6.28
C SER A 25 -3.21 -2.81 7.65
N GLU A 26 -4.30 -3.46 8.05
CA GLU A 26 -4.34 -4.19 9.33
C GLU A 26 -3.39 -5.38 9.32
N PHE A 27 -3.37 -6.16 8.22
CA PHE A 27 -2.42 -7.25 8.08
C PHE A 27 -0.97 -6.78 8.06
N LEU A 28 -0.70 -5.65 7.40
CA LEU A 28 0.63 -5.05 7.38
C LEU A 28 1.06 -4.66 8.79
N VAL A 29 0.24 -3.93 9.54
CA VAL A 29 0.57 -3.51 10.92
C VAL A 29 0.84 -4.72 11.81
N GLY A 30 -0.03 -5.74 11.78
CA GLY A 30 0.19 -6.97 12.56
C GLY A 30 1.46 -7.72 12.18
N SER A 31 1.84 -7.73 10.89
CA SER A 31 3.12 -8.31 10.46
C SER A 31 4.33 -7.50 10.93
N LEU A 32 4.20 -6.18 11.00
CA LEU A 32 5.26 -5.28 11.45
C LEU A 32 5.54 -5.44 12.93
N GLU A 33 4.53 -5.69 13.77
CA GLU A 33 4.71 -6.02 15.20
C GLU A 33 5.54 -7.28 15.41
N ALA A 34 5.27 -8.35 14.64
CA ALA A 34 6.07 -9.58 14.72
C ALA A 34 7.52 -9.34 14.24
N VAL A 35 7.71 -8.50 13.22
CA VAL A 35 9.03 -8.16 12.68
C VAL A 35 9.81 -7.24 13.63
N THR A 36 9.17 -6.27 14.28
CA THR A 36 9.84 -5.40 15.27
C THR A 36 10.32 -6.19 16.47
N GLU A 37 9.54 -7.16 16.94
CA GLU A 37 9.92 -8.04 18.04
C GLU A 37 11.06 -9.01 17.65
N THR A 38 11.01 -9.57 16.44
CA THR A 38 12.02 -10.56 15.98
C THR A 38 13.34 -9.92 15.55
N PHE A 39 13.28 -8.78 14.84
CA PHE A 39 14.45 -8.10 14.28
C PHE A 39 14.93 -6.91 15.12
N GLY A 40 14.24 -6.59 16.23
CA GLY A 40 14.59 -5.46 17.10
C GLY A 40 14.43 -4.09 16.43
N LEU A 41 13.56 -3.98 15.41
CA LEU A 41 13.31 -2.72 14.74
C LEU A 41 12.44 -1.81 15.62
N SER A 42 12.75 -0.52 15.67
CA SER A 42 11.92 0.44 16.37
C SER A 42 10.65 0.76 15.57
N GLU A 43 9.55 1.04 16.26
CA GLU A 43 8.30 1.53 15.63
C GLU A 43 8.55 2.78 14.77
N PHE A 44 9.48 3.64 15.22
CA PHE A 44 9.89 4.82 14.48
C PHE A 44 10.55 4.49 13.14
N PHE A 45 11.45 3.49 13.11
CA PHE A 45 12.08 3.05 11.86
C PHE A 45 11.03 2.45 10.91
N VAL A 46 10.11 1.64 11.44
CA VAL A 46 9.02 1.08 10.65
C VAL A 46 8.16 2.18 10.03
N GLY A 47 7.73 3.16 10.83
CA GLY A 47 6.84 4.23 10.36
C GLY A 47 7.47 5.15 9.33
N ILE A 48 8.76 5.49 9.46
CA ILE A 48 9.42 6.45 8.55
C ILE A 48 10.04 5.77 7.33
N ILE A 49 10.51 4.53 7.46
CA ILE A 49 11.24 3.85 6.37
C ILE A 49 10.35 2.80 5.70
N LEU A 50 9.86 1.82 6.44
CA LEU A 50 9.18 0.66 5.86
C LEU A 50 7.80 1.01 5.27
N VAL A 51 6.99 1.79 6.00
CA VAL A 51 5.64 2.15 5.55
C VAL A 51 5.65 2.96 4.24
N PRO A 52 6.46 4.03 4.07
CA PRO A 52 6.49 4.79 2.82
C PRO A 52 7.05 4.01 1.64
N ILE A 53 8.02 3.11 1.87
CA ILE A 53 8.52 2.22 0.83
C ILE A 53 7.37 1.38 0.32
N ILE A 54 6.69 0.62 1.19
CA ILE A 54 5.59 -0.27 0.78
C ILE A 54 4.45 0.51 0.13
N GLY A 55 4.08 1.67 0.68
CA GLY A 55 3.02 2.53 0.15
C GLY A 55 3.29 3.03 -1.27
N ASN A 56 4.56 3.30 -1.60
CA ASN A 56 4.95 3.83 -2.90
C ASN A 56 5.55 2.76 -3.85
N VAL A 57 5.64 1.49 -3.44
CA VAL A 57 6.22 0.40 -4.26
C VAL A 57 5.59 0.36 -5.66
N ALA A 58 4.27 0.50 -5.77
CA ALA A 58 3.60 0.46 -7.07
C ALA A 58 4.10 1.56 -8.02
N GLU A 59 4.25 2.79 -7.52
CA GLU A 59 4.74 3.94 -8.29
C GLU A 59 6.21 3.75 -8.68
N HIS A 60 7.03 3.28 -7.74
CA HIS A 60 8.45 3.01 -7.98
C HIS A 60 8.66 1.86 -8.99
N LEU A 61 7.85 0.80 -8.95
CA LEU A 61 7.92 -0.31 -9.91
C LEU A 61 7.54 0.15 -11.32
N VAL A 62 6.49 0.97 -11.44
CA VAL A 62 6.09 1.55 -12.73
C VAL A 62 7.18 2.48 -13.25
N ALA A 63 7.77 3.33 -12.40
CA ALA A 63 8.86 4.22 -12.80
C ALA A 63 10.07 3.46 -13.34
N VAL A 64 10.45 2.33 -12.72
CA VAL A 64 11.56 1.50 -13.19
C VAL A 64 11.23 0.73 -14.47
N GLN A 65 9.98 0.30 -14.66
CA GLN A 65 9.58 -0.42 -15.88
C GLN A 65 9.45 0.49 -17.11
N VAL A 66 9.14 1.77 -16.91
CA VAL A 66 8.97 2.75 -17.99
C VAL A 66 10.28 3.47 -18.34
N ALA A 67 11.27 3.44 -17.43
CA ALA A 67 12.63 3.93 -17.65
C ALA A 67 13.38 3.08 -18.69
#